data_AF-A0A2Y9IEL9-F1
#
_entry.id   AF-A0A2Y9IEL9-F1
#
_cell.length_a   1.000
_cell.length_b   1.000
_cell.length_c   1.000
_cell.angle_alpha   90.00
_cell.angle_beta   90.00
_cell.angle_gamma   90.00
#
_symmetry.space_group_name_H-M   'P 1'
#
loop_
_entity.id
_entity.type
_entity.pdbx_description
1 polymer ?
#
loop_
_entity_poly.entity_id
_entity_poly.type
_entity_poly.pdbx_seq_one_letter_code
_entity_poly.pdbx_strand_id
1 'polypeptide(L)'
;MGSDYKRIILLKGLEVINEYQFSIVKSLLARDLRLTRKMQEECNKVQIADLMERKFPGPTCVDKLVNLFKDIEGLGDIVKTLKNEKKKVMRQSGARGKEPMKKRKRDLPSTDESTSTMNEALGSVYDAVMSKNKKMETTQNDGPKKTQPTQGQSQLPGPSATSTQSTCSYPQTPQMSAQTPGSSSTTKKPRLKVVPTEASIEEGFQKGPKEVMVLKATEPFTYDPMKAEKKMFHATVATESQFFHVKVFHVSLKSKFIPKNIIAISDYHGRNGFLELYGTSQVSDVNSDQKMEISSRLIQNAKATPKINTLYSQKPGTFVSGIYQVHKKNVLSEHIILYEIQDNTGKIEVFVYGRLTKINCEEGDKLNLICFELSTDPRQLRSVIHSFIKVIKPRKNKKQPLGPDSHMELSL
;
A
#
# COMPACT_ATOMS: atom_id res chain seq x y z
N MET A 1 -5.38 -23.97 -15.14
CA MET A 1 -5.68 -22.56 -15.50
C MET A 1 -6.99 -22.16 -14.85
N GLY A 2 -7.13 -20.92 -14.35
CA GLY A 2 -8.43 -20.41 -13.88
C GLY A 2 -9.34 -20.01 -15.04
N SER A 3 -10.65 -19.89 -14.79
CA SER A 3 -11.61 -19.53 -15.85
C SER A 3 -11.39 -18.11 -16.39
N ASP A 4 -11.77 -17.87 -17.64
CA ASP A 4 -11.73 -16.54 -18.24
C ASP A 4 -12.61 -15.54 -17.48
N TYR A 5 -13.72 -16.01 -16.90
CA TYR A 5 -14.61 -15.21 -16.05
C TYR A 5 -13.95 -14.79 -14.72
N LYS A 6 -13.15 -15.65 -14.10
CA LYS A 6 -12.32 -15.28 -12.94
C LYS A 6 -11.25 -14.26 -13.29
N ARG A 7 -10.61 -14.39 -14.46
CA ARG A 7 -9.64 -13.37 -14.94
C ARG A 7 -10.31 -12.00 -15.11
N ILE A 8 -11.56 -11.96 -15.57
CA ILE A 8 -12.36 -10.72 -15.62
C ILE A 8 -12.60 -10.16 -14.21
N ILE A 9 -13.11 -10.97 -13.27
CA ILE A 9 -13.39 -10.53 -11.89
C ILE A 9 -12.16 -9.93 -11.22
N LEU A 10 -11.03 -10.64 -11.29
CA LEU A 10 -9.80 -10.18 -10.64
C LEU A 10 -9.25 -8.93 -11.34
N LEU A 11 -8.89 -9.04 -12.62
CA LEU A 11 -8.09 -8.02 -13.32
C LEU A 11 -8.89 -6.81 -13.80
N LYS A 12 -10.22 -6.92 -13.94
CA LYS A 12 -11.10 -5.86 -14.45
C LYS A 12 -12.17 -5.42 -13.45
N GLY A 13 -12.21 -6.04 -12.27
CA GLY A 13 -13.10 -5.68 -11.17
C GLY A 13 -12.33 -5.38 -9.88
N LEU A 14 -11.92 -6.43 -9.16
CA LEU A 14 -11.37 -6.33 -7.81
C LEU A 14 -10.00 -5.63 -7.76
N GLU A 15 -9.15 -5.80 -8.77
CA GLU A 15 -7.83 -5.15 -8.79
C GLU A 15 -7.95 -3.63 -8.87
N VAL A 16 -8.89 -3.14 -9.68
CA VAL A 16 -9.07 -1.73 -10.04
C VAL A 16 -9.66 -0.89 -8.89
N ILE A 17 -10.36 -1.51 -7.94
CA ILE A 17 -10.96 -0.82 -6.79
C ILE A 17 -9.95 -0.63 -5.64
N ASN A 18 -10.09 0.47 -4.91
CA ASN A 18 -9.27 0.75 -3.73
C ASN A 18 -9.69 -0.11 -2.51
N GLU A 19 -8.88 -0.10 -1.44
CA GLU A 19 -9.13 -0.93 -0.25
C GLU A 19 -10.43 -0.58 0.50
N TYR A 20 -10.87 0.68 0.50
CA TYR A 20 -12.15 1.05 1.11
C TYR A 20 -13.32 0.41 0.36
N GLN A 21 -13.34 0.55 -0.98
CA GLN A 21 -14.34 -0.08 -1.83
C GLN A 21 -14.25 -1.61 -1.75
N PHE A 22 -13.06 -2.18 -1.66
CA PHE A 22 -12.89 -3.62 -1.47
C PHE A 22 -13.41 -4.10 -0.09
N SER A 23 -13.31 -3.30 0.96
CA SER A 23 -13.89 -3.62 2.27
C SER A 23 -15.43 -3.65 2.24
N ILE A 24 -16.07 -2.71 1.51
CA ILE A 24 -17.51 -2.73 1.23
C ILE A 24 -17.89 -4.00 0.46
N VAL A 25 -17.14 -4.34 -0.60
CA VAL A 25 -17.37 -5.55 -1.40
C VAL A 25 -17.27 -6.83 -0.56
N LYS A 26 -16.30 -6.92 0.36
CA LYS A 26 -16.18 -8.07 1.29
C LYS A 26 -17.34 -8.17 2.27
N SER A 27 -17.82 -7.03 2.78
CA SER A 27 -19.01 -6.98 3.64
C SER A 27 -20.28 -7.42 2.91
N LEU A 28 -20.52 -6.89 1.70
CA LEU A 28 -21.69 -7.22 0.89
C LEU A 28 -21.68 -8.69 0.41
N LEU A 29 -20.51 -9.26 0.09
CA LEU A 29 -20.37 -10.67 -0.28
C LEU A 29 -20.34 -11.64 0.92
N ALA A 30 -20.38 -11.15 2.16
CA ALA A 30 -20.20 -11.96 3.36
C ALA A 30 -21.15 -13.17 3.44
N ARG A 31 -22.45 -12.94 3.20
CA ARG A 31 -23.47 -14.00 3.24
C ARG A 31 -23.35 -14.96 2.04
N ASP A 32 -23.15 -14.39 0.85
CA ASP A 32 -23.04 -15.13 -0.41
C ASP A 32 -21.87 -16.12 -0.43
N LEU A 33 -20.68 -15.65 -0.04
CA LEU A 33 -19.46 -16.45 -0.03
C LEU A 33 -19.22 -17.16 1.31
N ARG A 34 -20.15 -17.05 2.28
CA ARG A 34 -20.04 -17.55 3.65
C ARG A 34 -18.76 -17.10 4.37
N LEU A 35 -18.36 -15.84 4.16
CA LEU A 35 -17.19 -15.26 4.79
C LEU A 35 -17.45 -15.04 6.29
N THR A 36 -16.72 -15.76 7.14
CA THR A 36 -16.64 -15.42 8.57
C THR A 36 -16.04 -14.02 8.75
N ARG A 37 -16.24 -13.39 9.91
CA ARG A 37 -15.63 -12.06 10.20
C ARG A 37 -14.12 -12.07 9.96
N LYS A 38 -13.44 -13.10 10.44
CA LYS A 38 -12.01 -13.37 10.19
C LYS A 38 -11.67 -13.47 8.69
N MET A 39 -12.47 -14.17 7.89
CA MET A 39 -12.26 -14.24 6.43
C MET A 39 -12.48 -12.89 5.74
N GLN A 40 -13.41 -12.05 6.20
CA GLN A 40 -13.60 -10.71 5.62
C GLN A 40 -12.41 -9.80 5.89
N GLU A 41 -11.72 -9.97 7.02
CA GLU A 41 -10.48 -9.28 7.34
C GLU A 41 -9.30 -9.82 6.51
N GLU A 42 -9.13 -11.15 6.48
CA GLU A 42 -7.97 -11.82 5.88
C GLU A 42 -8.00 -11.97 4.35
N CYS A 43 -9.18 -12.10 3.73
CA CYS A 43 -9.27 -12.37 2.30
C CYS A 43 -8.78 -11.19 1.46
N ASN A 44 -7.76 -11.45 0.65
CA ASN A 44 -7.28 -10.56 -0.39
C ASN A 44 -8.12 -10.69 -1.68
N LYS A 45 -7.89 -9.80 -2.65
CA LYS A 45 -8.61 -9.73 -3.93
C LYS A 45 -8.59 -11.05 -4.72
N VAL A 46 -7.47 -11.78 -4.68
CA VAL A 46 -7.31 -13.08 -5.33
C VAL A 46 -8.16 -14.15 -4.65
N GLN A 47 -8.14 -14.21 -3.32
CA GLN A 47 -8.94 -15.17 -2.54
C GLN A 47 -10.45 -14.92 -2.68
N ILE A 48 -10.90 -13.66 -2.77
CA ILE A 48 -12.29 -13.35 -3.10
C ILE A 48 -12.63 -13.80 -4.52
N ALA A 49 -11.76 -13.57 -5.52
CA ALA A 49 -11.97 -14.07 -6.88
C ALA A 49 -12.05 -15.61 -6.95
N ASP A 50 -11.21 -16.32 -6.19
CA ASP A 50 -11.25 -17.78 -6.03
C ASP A 50 -12.59 -18.26 -5.44
N LEU A 51 -13.07 -17.59 -4.39
CA LEU A 51 -14.34 -17.94 -3.73
C LEU A 51 -15.54 -17.63 -4.64
N MET A 52 -15.49 -16.52 -5.39
CA MET A 52 -16.52 -16.18 -6.37
C MET A 52 -16.58 -17.19 -7.52
N GLU A 53 -15.43 -17.64 -8.05
CA GLU A 53 -15.37 -18.69 -9.09
C GLU A 53 -15.99 -20.00 -8.60
N ARG A 54 -15.66 -20.43 -7.37
CA ARG A 54 -16.22 -21.66 -6.77
C ARG A 54 -17.72 -21.55 -6.47
N LYS A 55 -18.19 -20.38 -6.05
CA LYS A 55 -19.58 -20.18 -5.60
C LYS A 55 -20.55 -19.87 -6.74
N PHE A 56 -20.08 -19.23 -7.81
CA PHE A 56 -20.91 -18.74 -8.92
C PHE A 56 -20.31 -19.16 -10.28
N PRO A 57 -20.60 -20.37 -10.79
CA PRO A 57 -19.95 -20.90 -11.98
C PRO A 57 -20.11 -20.05 -13.24
N GLY A 58 -19.04 -19.99 -14.06
CA GLY A 58 -19.08 -19.39 -15.39
C GLY A 58 -19.44 -17.90 -15.40
N PRO A 59 -20.30 -17.42 -16.31
CA PRO A 59 -20.63 -15.99 -16.43
C PRO A 59 -21.32 -15.41 -15.19
N THR A 60 -21.93 -16.25 -14.36
CA THR A 60 -22.74 -15.85 -13.18
C THR A 60 -21.91 -15.13 -12.12
N CYS A 61 -20.63 -15.48 -11.92
CA CYS A 61 -19.78 -14.74 -10.99
C CYS A 61 -19.57 -13.28 -11.43
N VAL A 62 -19.49 -13.01 -12.74
CA VAL A 62 -19.34 -11.65 -13.27
C VAL A 62 -20.64 -10.86 -13.09
N ASP A 63 -21.80 -11.49 -13.29
CA ASP A 63 -23.10 -10.84 -13.05
C ASP A 63 -23.30 -10.46 -11.58
N LYS A 64 -22.88 -11.33 -10.65
CA LYS A 64 -22.92 -11.04 -9.22
C LYS A 64 -22.07 -9.82 -8.86
N LEU A 65 -20.85 -9.72 -9.40
CA LEU A 65 -19.97 -8.56 -9.20
C LEU A 65 -20.55 -7.29 -9.86
N VAL A 66 -21.07 -7.42 -11.08
CA VAL A 66 -21.70 -6.33 -11.85
C VAL A 66 -22.92 -5.76 -11.14
N ASN A 67 -23.72 -6.59 -10.47
CA ASN A 67 -24.86 -6.13 -9.69
C ASN A 67 -24.38 -5.38 -8.44
N LEU A 68 -23.48 -5.97 -7.66
CA LEU A 68 -22.94 -5.37 -6.45
C LEU A 68 -22.25 -4.01 -6.70
N PHE A 69 -21.54 -3.85 -7.82
CA PHE A 69 -20.86 -2.60 -8.18
C PHE A 69 -21.81 -1.50 -8.70
N LYS A 70 -23.10 -1.77 -8.99
CA LYS A 70 -24.06 -0.71 -9.35
C LYS A 70 -24.43 0.15 -8.15
N ASP A 71 -24.49 -0.48 -6.97
CA ASP A 71 -24.99 0.10 -5.74
C ASP A 71 -23.87 0.82 -4.95
N ILE A 72 -22.68 0.90 -5.53
CA ILE A 72 -21.48 1.53 -4.94
C ILE A 72 -21.08 2.74 -5.77
N GLU A 73 -21.00 3.90 -5.12
CA GLU A 73 -20.60 5.16 -5.74
C GLU A 73 -19.18 5.09 -6.35
N GLY A 74 -19.02 5.68 -7.54
CA GLY A 74 -17.75 5.75 -8.26
C GLY A 74 -17.37 4.50 -9.07
N LEU A 75 -18.12 3.38 -9.00
CA LEU A 75 -17.77 2.14 -9.73
C LEU A 75 -18.43 1.99 -11.12
N GLY A 76 -19.18 2.99 -11.58
CA GLY A 76 -20.00 2.92 -12.80
C GLY A 76 -19.25 2.53 -14.08
N ASP A 77 -18.02 3.01 -14.28
CA ASP A 77 -17.21 2.66 -15.46
C ASP A 77 -16.59 1.25 -15.38
N ILE A 78 -16.37 0.75 -14.16
CA ILE A 78 -15.96 -0.64 -13.93
C ILE A 78 -17.13 -1.58 -14.28
N VAL A 79 -18.37 -1.22 -13.91
CA VAL A 79 -19.58 -1.95 -14.32
C VAL A 79 -19.72 -2.04 -15.84
N LYS A 80 -19.46 -0.95 -16.58
CA LYS A 80 -19.44 -0.95 -18.06
C LYS A 80 -18.37 -1.89 -18.60
N THR A 81 -17.16 -1.83 -18.03
CA THR A 81 -16.01 -2.67 -18.42
C THR A 81 -16.29 -4.16 -18.22
N LEU A 82 -16.76 -4.56 -17.03
CA LEU A 82 -17.08 -5.96 -16.71
C LEU A 82 -18.15 -6.55 -17.65
N LYS A 83 -19.21 -5.78 -17.96
CA LYS A 83 -20.25 -6.19 -18.94
C LYS A 83 -19.68 -6.40 -20.35
N ASN A 84 -18.76 -5.55 -20.78
CA ASN A 84 -18.14 -5.64 -22.11
C ASN A 84 -17.19 -6.84 -22.21
N GLU A 85 -16.33 -7.07 -21.20
CA GLU A 85 -15.43 -8.22 -21.18
C GLU A 85 -16.19 -9.55 -21.09
N LYS A 86 -17.27 -9.63 -20.30
CA LYS A 86 -18.17 -10.80 -20.28
C LYS A 86 -18.70 -11.12 -21.69
N LYS A 87 -19.17 -10.11 -22.44
CA LYS A 87 -19.65 -10.30 -23.82
C LYS A 87 -18.55 -10.80 -24.77
N LYS A 88 -17.30 -10.35 -24.62
CA LYS A 88 -16.16 -10.83 -25.40
C LYS A 88 -15.90 -12.31 -25.16
N VAL A 89 -15.81 -12.72 -23.90
CA VAL A 89 -15.58 -14.14 -23.53
C VAL A 89 -16.72 -15.03 -24.01
N MET A 90 -17.98 -14.63 -23.83
CA MET A 90 -19.13 -15.40 -24.35
C MET A 90 -19.07 -15.61 -25.88
N ARG A 91 -18.65 -14.60 -26.65
CA ARG A 91 -18.45 -14.71 -28.10
C ARG A 91 -17.30 -15.67 -28.45
N GLN A 92 -16.19 -15.60 -27.73
CA GLN A 92 -15.03 -16.48 -27.94
C GLN A 92 -15.34 -17.95 -27.60
N SER A 93 -16.12 -18.22 -26.55
CA SER A 93 -16.59 -19.58 -26.22
C SER A 93 -17.58 -20.12 -27.27
N GLY A 94 -18.44 -19.27 -27.84
CA GLY A 94 -19.37 -19.68 -28.90
C GLY A 94 -18.68 -20.02 -30.23
N ALA A 95 -17.55 -19.37 -30.54
CA ALA A 95 -16.79 -19.61 -31.77
C ALA A 95 -16.03 -20.96 -31.75
N ARG A 96 -15.58 -21.43 -30.58
CA ARG A 96 -14.86 -22.71 -30.43
C ARG A 96 -15.73 -23.96 -30.55
N GLY A 97 -17.05 -23.82 -30.67
CA GLY A 97 -18.01 -24.94 -30.76
C GLY A 97 -18.28 -25.48 -32.16
N LYS A 98 -17.62 -24.98 -33.21
CA LYS A 98 -17.84 -25.40 -34.61
C LYS A 98 -16.55 -25.84 -35.31
N GLU A 99 -16.06 -27.02 -34.95
CA GLU A 99 -15.12 -27.77 -35.78
C GLU A 99 -15.59 -29.25 -35.86
N PRO A 100 -15.71 -29.85 -37.06
CA PRO A 100 -16.54 -31.05 -37.24
C PRO A 100 -15.78 -32.36 -37.03
N MET A 101 -15.88 -32.97 -35.83
CA MET A 101 -15.25 -34.27 -35.56
C MET A 101 -16.20 -35.46 -35.79
N LYS A 102 -16.03 -36.06 -36.98
CA LYS A 102 -16.41 -37.41 -37.45
C LYS A 102 -17.29 -38.30 -36.55
N LYS A 103 -18.46 -38.68 -37.10
CA LYS A 103 -19.31 -39.80 -36.64
C LYS A 103 -18.51 -41.11 -36.48
N ARG A 104 -18.76 -41.84 -35.40
CA ARG A 104 -18.69 -43.31 -35.37
C ARG A 104 -20.03 -43.85 -34.84
N LYS A 105 -20.77 -44.55 -35.70
CA LYS A 105 -21.91 -45.41 -35.32
C LYS A 105 -21.38 -46.70 -34.67
N ARG A 106 -22.17 -47.33 -33.80
CA ARG A 106 -22.95 -48.58 -34.00
C ARG A 106 -23.73 -48.89 -32.69
N ASP A 107 -24.84 -49.60 -32.63
CA ASP A 107 -26.01 -49.79 -33.52
C ASP A 107 -27.18 -50.28 -32.62
N LEU A 108 -28.43 -50.13 -33.07
CA LEU A 108 -29.68 -50.68 -32.48
C LEU A 108 -30.03 -52.03 -33.19
N PRO A 109 -31.05 -52.86 -32.81
CA PRO A 109 -32.33 -52.47 -32.18
C PRO A 109 -33.11 -53.47 -31.26
N SER A 110 -34.25 -52.96 -30.73
CA SER A 110 -35.59 -53.61 -30.66
C SER A 110 -36.08 -54.42 -29.43
N THR A 111 -37.38 -54.19 -29.12
CA THR A 111 -38.40 -55.08 -28.47
C THR A 111 -38.21 -55.48 -26.99
N ASP A 112 -39.23 -55.45 -26.10
CA ASP A 112 -40.62 -54.96 -26.26
C ASP A 112 -41.32 -54.55 -24.93
N GLU A 113 -42.54 -54.01 -25.08
CA GLU A 113 -43.59 -53.59 -24.13
C GLU A 113 -43.61 -54.07 -22.65
N SER A 114 -44.10 -53.15 -21.78
CA SER A 114 -45.25 -53.43 -20.90
C SER A 114 -45.98 -52.13 -20.46
N THR A 115 -47.30 -52.13 -20.63
CA THR A 115 -48.30 -51.14 -20.17
C THR A 115 -48.74 -51.47 -18.71
N SER A 116 -49.55 -50.75 -17.93
CA SER A 116 -50.28 -49.44 -17.95
C SER A 116 -50.20 -48.85 -16.51
N THR A 117 -50.79 -47.72 -16.08
CA THR A 117 -52.22 -47.33 -16.01
C THR A 117 -52.33 -45.81 -15.76
N MET A 118 -53.44 -45.17 -16.11
CA MET A 118 -53.65 -43.70 -16.03
C MET A 118 -54.29 -43.18 -14.73
N ASN A 119 -54.39 -41.83 -14.66
CA ASN A 119 -55.32 -41.00 -13.89
C ASN A 119 -54.88 -40.64 -12.44
N GLU A 120 -55.16 -39.45 -11.90
CA GLU A 120 -56.04 -38.34 -12.33
C GLU A 120 -55.34 -36.96 -12.34
N ALA A 121 -56.00 -35.94 -12.92
CA ALA A 121 -55.61 -34.54 -12.87
C ALA A 121 -56.71 -33.67 -12.24
N LEU A 122 -56.31 -32.63 -11.50
CA LEU A 122 -57.07 -31.42 -11.08
C LEU A 122 -56.05 -30.49 -10.39
N GLY A 123 -56.02 -29.16 -10.50
CA GLY A 123 -56.69 -28.16 -11.34
C GLY A 123 -56.09 -26.79 -10.93
N SER A 124 -55.49 -26.03 -11.84
CA SER A 124 -56.14 -24.97 -12.66
C SER A 124 -56.28 -23.61 -11.92
N VAL A 125 -55.43 -22.61 -12.25
CA VAL A 125 -55.80 -21.30 -12.89
C VAL A 125 -56.30 -20.28 -11.82
N TYR A 126 -56.13 -18.95 -11.87
CA TYR A 126 -56.38 -17.84 -12.83
C TYR A 126 -55.56 -16.59 -12.36
N ASP A 127 -55.32 -15.48 -13.08
CA ASP A 127 -55.38 -15.06 -14.50
C ASP A 127 -54.50 -13.76 -14.58
N ALA A 128 -53.89 -13.31 -15.69
CA ALA A 128 -54.45 -12.76 -16.94
C ALA A 128 -55.31 -11.47 -16.72
N VAL A 129 -55.31 -10.40 -17.55
CA VAL A 129 -54.56 -10.06 -18.78
C VAL A 129 -54.77 -8.56 -19.16
N MET A 130 -54.20 -8.08 -20.28
CA MET A 130 -54.41 -6.79 -21.01
C MET A 130 -53.41 -5.64 -20.77
N SER A 131 -53.03 -4.80 -21.77
CA SER A 131 -53.65 -4.59 -23.10
C SER A 131 -52.70 -4.23 -24.26
N LYS A 132 -53.27 -4.19 -25.48
CA LYS A 132 -52.68 -3.88 -26.81
C LYS A 132 -53.27 -2.54 -27.34
N ASN A 133 -52.90 -1.89 -28.45
CA ASN A 133 -51.93 -2.12 -29.54
C ASN A 133 -51.70 -0.81 -30.35
N LYS A 134 -50.51 -0.50 -30.92
CA LYS A 134 -50.43 0.27 -32.20
C LYS A 134 -49.07 0.27 -32.91
N LYS A 135 -49.13 0.24 -34.25
CA LYS A 135 -48.04 0.41 -35.24
C LYS A 135 -48.47 1.49 -36.24
N MET A 136 -47.56 2.36 -36.68
CA MET A 136 -47.65 3.01 -38.01
C MET A 136 -46.30 3.60 -38.46
N GLU A 137 -46.23 4.09 -39.70
CA GLU A 137 -45.02 4.22 -40.52
C GLU A 137 -44.39 5.64 -40.58
N THR A 138 -43.13 5.64 -41.03
CA THR A 138 -42.41 6.63 -41.86
C THR A 138 -43.08 7.98 -42.20
N THR A 139 -42.35 9.10 -42.01
CA THR A 139 -42.21 10.24 -42.96
C THR A 139 -40.95 11.07 -42.60
N GLN A 140 -40.48 11.89 -43.55
CA GLN A 140 -39.19 12.59 -43.58
C GLN A 140 -39.11 13.92 -42.77
N ASN A 141 -37.86 14.34 -42.59
CA ASN A 141 -37.31 15.69 -42.84
C ASN A 141 -37.04 16.73 -41.72
N ASP A 142 -35.99 17.49 -42.04
CA ASP A 142 -35.50 18.77 -41.51
C ASP A 142 -34.88 18.86 -40.10
N GLY A 143 -33.67 19.43 -40.06
CA GLY A 143 -32.89 19.73 -38.85
C GLY A 143 -32.88 21.22 -38.51
N PRO A 144 -31.93 21.68 -37.67
CA PRO A 144 -31.17 22.85 -38.12
C PRO A 144 -29.66 22.86 -37.82
N LYS A 145 -29.00 23.68 -38.65
CA LYS A 145 -27.58 23.98 -38.81
C LYS A 145 -26.83 24.48 -37.55
N LYS A 146 -25.53 24.15 -37.45
CA LYS A 146 -24.44 25.11 -37.17
C LYS A 146 -23.08 24.55 -37.65
N THR A 147 -22.68 24.85 -38.89
CA THR A 147 -21.69 25.87 -39.29
C THR A 147 -20.21 25.51 -39.02
N GLN A 148 -19.51 25.04 -40.07
CA GLN A 148 -18.06 25.17 -40.31
C GLN A 148 -17.79 26.58 -40.93
N PRO A 149 -16.55 27.11 -41.06
CA PRO A 149 -15.33 26.48 -41.63
C PRO A 149 -14.09 26.67 -40.71
N THR A 150 -12.79 26.52 -41.07
CA THR A 150 -12.08 26.28 -42.35
C THR A 150 -10.85 25.36 -42.11
N GLN A 151 -9.82 25.41 -42.97
CA GLN A 151 -8.56 24.66 -42.92
C GLN A 151 -7.39 25.57 -43.36
N GLY A 152 -6.16 25.34 -42.86
CA GLY A 152 -4.92 26.02 -43.27
C GLY A 152 -3.68 25.14 -42.98
N GLN A 153 -2.68 25.17 -43.87
CA GLN A 153 -1.68 24.09 -44.03
C GLN A 153 -0.32 24.32 -43.33
N SER A 154 0.32 23.23 -42.88
CA SER A 154 1.64 22.72 -43.36
C SER A 154 2.13 21.59 -42.44
N GLN A 155 2.24 20.34 -42.90
CA GLN A 155 3.28 19.76 -43.79
C GLN A 155 4.62 19.48 -43.09
N LEU A 156 4.94 18.18 -43.00
CA LEU A 156 6.20 17.60 -42.53
C LEU A 156 6.39 16.29 -43.32
N PRO A 157 7.45 16.09 -44.12
CA PRO A 157 7.65 14.83 -44.87
C PRO A 157 8.82 13.97 -44.36
N GLY A 158 8.48 12.76 -43.91
CA GLY A 158 8.83 11.48 -44.58
C GLY A 158 10.30 11.15 -44.94
N PRO A 159 10.85 10.02 -44.42
CA PRO A 159 12.17 9.49 -44.81
C PRO A 159 12.11 8.30 -45.81
N SER A 160 13.22 7.93 -46.46
CA SER A 160 13.47 6.58 -47.00
C SER A 160 14.95 6.26 -47.31
N ALA A 161 15.43 5.13 -46.76
CA ALA A 161 16.37 4.08 -47.26
C ALA A 161 17.57 4.45 -48.20
N THR A 162 18.79 3.89 -48.11
CA THR A 162 19.18 2.47 -47.93
C THR A 162 20.72 2.30 -47.78
N SER A 163 21.16 1.22 -47.12
CA SER A 163 22.35 0.37 -47.43
C SER A 163 23.79 0.66 -46.92
N THR A 164 24.36 -0.44 -46.38
CA THR A 164 25.76 -0.95 -46.43
C THR A 164 26.91 -0.42 -45.53
N GLN A 165 27.51 -1.40 -44.84
CA GLN A 165 28.93 -1.62 -44.50
C GLN A 165 29.64 -0.89 -43.33
N SER A 166 29.86 -1.70 -42.27
CA SER A 166 31.20 -2.13 -41.79
C SER A 166 31.98 -1.35 -40.71
N THR A 167 32.37 -2.15 -39.70
CA THR A 167 33.60 -2.11 -38.87
C THR A 167 33.65 -1.24 -37.61
N CYS A 168 33.95 -1.89 -36.48
CA CYS A 168 34.24 -1.31 -35.16
C CYS A 168 35.57 -0.52 -35.14
N SER A 169 35.66 0.53 -34.31
CA SER A 169 36.93 0.99 -33.70
C SER A 169 36.68 1.84 -32.45
N TYR A 170 37.52 1.65 -31.43
CA TYR A 170 37.56 2.45 -30.19
C TYR A 170 38.16 3.85 -30.42
N PRO A 171 37.76 4.89 -29.66
CA PRO A 171 38.59 6.07 -29.41
C PRO A 171 39.59 5.81 -28.26
N GLN A 172 40.86 6.14 -28.50
CA GLN A 172 41.95 6.03 -27.53
C GLN A 172 42.10 7.29 -26.65
N THR A 173 42.82 7.12 -25.53
CA THR A 173 43.35 8.18 -24.66
C THR A 173 44.33 9.13 -25.38
N PRO A 174 44.31 10.44 -25.06
CA PRO A 174 45.47 11.32 -25.20
C PRO A 174 46.41 11.23 -23.98
N GLN A 175 47.71 11.32 -24.22
CA GLN A 175 48.77 11.11 -23.23
C GLN A 175 49.26 12.43 -22.58
N MET A 176 49.87 12.35 -21.40
CA MET A 176 50.41 13.48 -20.64
C MET A 176 51.59 14.20 -21.31
N SER A 177 51.74 15.49 -20.98
CA SER A 177 53.02 16.21 -20.91
C SER A 177 53.12 16.90 -19.55
N ALA A 178 54.33 16.97 -18.96
CA ALA A 178 54.55 17.48 -17.60
C ALA A 178 55.71 18.47 -17.54
N GLN A 179 55.55 19.58 -16.78
CA GLN A 179 56.62 20.37 -16.16
C GLN A 179 56.13 21.03 -14.85
N THR A 180 57.07 21.47 -14.01
CA THR A 180 56.93 21.58 -12.54
C THR A 180 56.84 23.04 -12.05
N PRO A 181 57.13 23.37 -10.76
CA PRO A 181 56.14 23.81 -9.78
C PRO A 181 55.96 25.35 -9.64
N GLY A 182 54.71 25.81 -9.58
CA GLY A 182 54.35 27.18 -9.20
C GLY A 182 53.71 27.25 -7.82
N SER A 183 54.40 27.83 -6.83
CA SER A 183 53.87 27.98 -5.46
C SER A 183 52.77 29.06 -5.40
N SER A 184 51.57 28.69 -4.96
CA SER A 184 50.49 29.62 -4.61
C SER A 184 49.60 29.01 -3.54
N SER A 185 49.96 29.26 -2.28
CA SER A 185 49.25 28.78 -1.09
C SER A 185 47.94 29.55 -0.85
N THR A 186 46.95 29.33 -1.71
CA THR A 186 45.57 29.74 -1.40
C THR A 186 45.00 28.83 -0.32
N THR A 187 45.03 29.29 0.93
CA THR A 187 44.36 28.66 2.07
C THR A 187 42.85 28.68 1.88
N LYS A 188 42.34 27.69 1.12
CA LYS A 188 40.91 27.41 1.03
C LYS A 188 40.42 27.06 2.44
N LYS A 189 39.73 28.02 3.08
CA LYS A 189 38.95 27.78 4.31
C LYS A 189 38.17 26.46 4.11
N PRO A 190 38.24 25.49 5.04
CA PRO A 190 37.51 24.25 4.88
C PRO A 190 36.03 24.56 4.66
N ARG A 191 35.48 24.13 3.51
CA ARG A 191 34.02 24.16 3.31
C ARG A 191 33.42 23.39 4.48
N LEU A 192 32.58 24.06 5.28
CA LEU A 192 31.82 23.42 6.34
C LEU A 192 31.07 22.23 5.72
N LYS A 193 31.48 21.01 6.09
CA LYS A 193 30.81 19.78 5.63
C LYS A 193 29.34 19.89 6.07
N VAL A 194 28.42 19.96 5.11
CA VAL A 194 26.99 20.06 5.39
C VAL A 194 26.55 18.76 6.05
N VAL A 195 26.18 18.82 7.33
CA VAL A 195 25.74 17.65 8.10
C VAL A 195 24.31 17.30 7.68
N PRO A 196 24.02 16.08 7.18
CA PRO A 196 22.69 15.70 6.73
C PRO A 196 21.61 15.88 7.80
N THR A 197 20.50 16.52 7.42
CA THR A 197 19.30 16.70 8.26
C THR A 197 18.30 15.56 8.12
N GLU A 198 18.34 14.83 7.00
CA GLU A 198 17.44 13.73 6.68
C GLU A 198 18.18 12.39 6.64
N ALA A 199 17.44 11.29 6.83
CA ALA A 199 18.00 9.95 6.74
C ALA A 199 18.47 9.67 5.30
N SER A 200 19.61 9.02 5.17
CA SER A 200 20.12 8.59 3.87
C SER A 200 19.31 7.42 3.34
N ILE A 201 18.96 7.51 2.05
CA ILE A 201 18.13 6.53 1.34
C ILE A 201 19.06 5.65 0.50
N GLU A 202 18.86 4.35 0.60
CA GLU A 202 19.46 3.34 -0.27
C GLU A 202 18.33 2.50 -0.86
N GLU A 203 18.53 1.99 -2.08
CA GLU A 203 17.54 1.17 -2.79
C GLU A 203 18.21 -0.11 -3.31
N GLY A 204 17.43 -1.18 -3.40
CA GLY A 204 17.90 -2.48 -3.91
C GLY A 204 18.64 -3.34 -2.87
N PHE A 205 19.30 -4.40 -3.34
CA PHE A 205 20.08 -5.30 -2.48
C PHE A 205 21.52 -4.81 -2.32
N GLN A 206 22.03 -4.88 -1.09
CA GLN A 206 23.37 -4.42 -0.73
C GLN A 206 24.14 -5.58 -0.07
N LYS A 207 25.12 -6.12 -0.80
CA LYS A 207 25.92 -7.28 -0.38
C LYS A 207 27.06 -6.91 0.57
N GLY A 208 27.74 -5.79 0.32
CA GLY A 208 28.95 -5.42 1.06
C GLY A 208 28.67 -5.06 2.53
N PRO A 209 29.62 -5.32 3.45
CA PRO A 209 29.49 -4.89 4.83
C PRO A 209 29.49 -3.36 4.92
N LYS A 210 28.51 -2.79 5.62
CA LYS A 210 28.48 -1.38 6.03
C LYS A 210 28.69 -1.31 7.54
N GLU A 211 29.79 -0.71 7.96
CA GLU A 211 30.02 -0.40 9.37
C GLU A 211 29.15 0.79 9.79
N VAL A 212 28.47 0.66 10.93
CA VAL A 212 27.61 1.70 11.50
C VAL A 212 27.62 1.66 13.02
N MET A 213 27.59 2.82 13.68
CA MET A 213 27.28 2.91 15.11
C MET A 213 25.76 2.95 15.32
N VAL A 214 25.27 2.18 16.29
CA VAL A 214 23.86 2.15 16.68
C VAL A 214 23.53 3.38 17.55
N LEU A 215 22.57 4.21 17.13
CA LEU A 215 22.17 5.43 17.86
C LEU A 215 20.94 5.23 18.76
N LYS A 216 20.00 4.38 18.35
CA LYS A 216 18.80 3.96 19.11
C LYS A 216 18.23 2.67 18.52
N ALA A 217 17.59 1.86 19.35
CA ALA A 217 16.77 0.73 18.94
C ALA A 217 15.47 0.72 19.77
N THR A 218 14.37 0.22 19.20
CA THR A 218 13.13 -0.06 19.94
C THR A 218 13.20 -1.46 20.57
N GLU A 219 12.27 -1.72 21.48
CA GLU A 219 11.96 -3.11 21.82
C GLU A 219 11.34 -3.84 20.61
N PRO A 220 11.51 -5.17 20.53
CA PRO A 220 10.76 -6.02 19.61
C PRO A 220 9.25 -5.91 19.78
N PHE A 221 8.52 -5.84 18.66
CA PHE A 221 7.07 -5.87 18.63
C PHE A 221 6.57 -6.81 17.51
N THR A 222 5.44 -7.48 17.76
CA THR A 222 4.73 -8.24 16.71
C THR A 222 4.10 -7.24 15.74
N TYR A 223 4.47 -7.32 14.46
CA TYR A 223 3.99 -6.38 13.44
C TYR A 223 2.80 -6.92 12.64
N ASP A 224 2.75 -8.24 12.45
CA ASP A 224 1.67 -9.01 11.83
C ASP A 224 0.93 -9.81 12.92
N PRO A 225 -0.23 -9.35 13.43
CA PRO A 225 -0.92 -10.01 14.54
C PRO A 225 -1.50 -11.38 14.17
N MET A 226 -1.63 -11.71 12.87
CA MET A 226 -2.07 -13.04 12.43
C MET A 226 -0.93 -14.07 12.47
N LYS A 227 0.32 -13.63 12.66
CA LYS A 227 1.52 -14.48 12.76
C LYS A 227 2.37 -14.03 13.93
N ALA A 228 2.09 -14.55 15.12
CA ALA A 228 2.74 -14.13 16.38
C ALA A 228 4.29 -14.16 16.35
N GLU A 229 4.87 -15.05 15.54
CA GLU A 229 6.30 -15.18 15.27
C GLU A 229 6.92 -13.99 14.52
N LYS A 230 6.13 -13.28 13.70
CA LYS A 230 6.56 -12.08 12.96
C LYS A 230 6.71 -10.90 13.89
N LYS A 231 7.84 -10.88 14.57
CA LYS A 231 8.33 -9.77 15.37
C LYS A 231 9.42 -9.03 14.61
N MET A 232 9.49 -7.72 14.83
CA MET A 232 10.56 -6.87 14.33
C MET A 232 10.92 -5.83 15.39
N PHE A 233 12.03 -5.13 15.20
CA PHE A 233 12.28 -3.87 15.89
C PHE A 233 12.79 -2.82 14.91
N HIS A 234 12.65 -1.55 15.28
CA HIS A 234 13.26 -0.44 14.55
C HIS A 234 14.58 -0.06 15.18
N ALA A 235 15.55 0.34 14.37
CA ALA A 235 16.76 0.98 14.83
C ALA A 235 17.06 2.25 14.03
N THR A 236 18.00 3.04 14.53
CA THR A 236 18.63 4.11 13.77
C THR A 236 20.12 4.00 14.02
N VAL A 237 20.87 3.96 12.92
CA VAL A 237 22.30 3.73 12.89
C VAL A 237 22.95 4.86 12.08
N ALA A 238 24.25 5.06 12.23
CA ALA A 238 24.97 6.08 11.50
C ALA A 238 26.42 5.69 11.18
N THR A 239 26.92 6.21 10.07
CA THR A 239 28.35 6.34 9.76
C THR A 239 28.82 7.70 10.28
N GLU A 240 30.10 8.03 10.09
CA GLU A 240 30.65 9.36 10.42
C GLU A 240 29.92 10.53 9.74
N SER A 241 29.30 10.29 8.57
CA SER A 241 28.72 11.31 7.71
C SER A 241 27.21 11.20 7.51
N GLN A 242 26.60 10.02 7.66
CA GLN A 242 25.21 9.73 7.32
C GLN A 242 24.49 8.95 8.42
N PHE A 243 23.17 9.11 8.52
CA PHE A 243 22.33 8.27 9.39
C PHE A 243 21.22 7.58 8.60
N PHE A 244 20.78 6.43 9.09
CA PHE A 244 19.84 5.54 8.42
C PHE A 244 18.80 5.03 9.41
N HIS A 245 17.55 4.91 8.98
CA HIS A 245 16.53 4.17 9.72
C HIS A 245 16.54 2.70 9.27
N VAL A 246 16.35 1.78 10.22
CA VAL A 246 16.53 0.34 9.99
C VAL A 246 15.31 -0.43 10.49
N LYS A 247 14.78 -1.33 9.66
CA LYS A 247 13.77 -2.33 10.04
C LYS A 247 14.48 -3.67 10.21
N VAL A 248 14.42 -4.26 11.40
CA VAL A 248 15.08 -5.55 11.70
C VAL A 248 14.03 -6.62 11.92
N PHE A 249 13.86 -7.51 10.95
CA PHE A 249 12.89 -8.60 10.96
C PHE A 249 13.41 -9.86 11.69
N HIS A 250 14.73 -9.98 11.87
CA HIS A 250 15.34 -11.07 12.62
C HIS A 250 15.61 -10.62 14.07
N VAL A 251 14.65 -10.88 14.96
CA VAL A 251 14.65 -10.38 16.35
C VAL A 251 15.80 -10.88 17.24
N SER A 252 16.41 -12.02 16.90
CA SER A 252 17.62 -12.53 17.57
C SER A 252 18.79 -11.54 17.54
N LEU A 253 18.86 -10.69 16.50
CA LEU A 253 19.87 -9.64 16.34
C LEU A 253 19.72 -8.50 17.36
N LYS A 254 18.64 -8.44 18.15
CA LYS A 254 18.39 -7.33 19.10
C LYS A 254 19.50 -7.14 20.14
N SER A 255 20.27 -8.19 20.45
CA SER A 255 21.46 -8.15 21.31
C SER A 255 22.64 -7.39 20.71
N LYS A 256 22.76 -7.31 19.37
CA LYS A 256 23.79 -6.53 18.66
C LYS A 256 23.40 -5.06 18.50
N PHE A 257 22.09 -4.77 18.45
CA PHE A 257 21.56 -3.40 18.40
C PHE A 257 21.48 -2.76 19.79
N ILE A 258 22.65 -2.57 20.40
CA ILE A 258 22.87 -1.81 21.65
C ILE A 258 23.40 -0.41 21.28
N PRO A 259 22.84 0.70 21.83
CA PRO A 259 23.33 2.04 21.53
C PRO A 259 24.82 2.21 21.85
N LYS A 260 25.54 2.89 20.96
CA LYS A 260 27.01 3.07 20.90
C LYS A 260 27.83 1.87 20.39
N ASN A 261 27.26 0.67 20.23
CA ASN A 261 27.99 -0.42 19.57
C ASN A 261 28.22 -0.08 18.09
N ILE A 262 29.39 -0.46 17.57
CA ILE A 262 29.73 -0.41 16.15
C ILE A 262 29.55 -1.83 15.60
N ILE A 263 28.72 -1.95 14.58
CA ILE A 263 28.36 -3.22 13.94
C ILE A 263 28.57 -3.11 12.44
N ALA A 264 28.95 -4.21 11.80
CA ALA A 264 28.95 -4.33 10.35
C ALA A 264 27.69 -5.07 9.91
N ILE A 265 26.91 -4.46 9.00
CA ILE A 265 25.70 -5.05 8.42
C ILE A 265 25.94 -5.43 6.96
N SER A 266 25.61 -6.66 6.56
CA SER A 266 25.70 -7.13 5.17
C SER A 266 24.40 -7.80 4.71
N ASP A 267 24.29 -8.00 3.39
CA ASP A 267 23.18 -8.72 2.75
C ASP A 267 21.80 -8.15 3.14
N TYR A 268 21.70 -6.82 3.13
CA TYR A 268 20.51 -6.05 3.50
C TYR A 268 19.83 -5.43 2.26
N HIS A 269 18.60 -4.96 2.43
CA HIS A 269 17.87 -4.27 1.37
C HIS A 269 17.65 -2.80 1.72
N GLY A 270 18.01 -1.90 0.81
CA GLY A 270 17.48 -0.54 0.80
C GLY A 270 16.06 -0.55 0.23
N ARG A 271 15.09 0.02 0.96
CA ARG A 271 13.70 0.16 0.50
C ARG A 271 12.95 1.25 1.26
N ASN A 272 12.32 2.15 0.53
CA ASN A 272 11.41 3.19 1.05
C ASN A 272 12.06 4.07 2.14
N GLY A 273 13.35 4.38 2.01
CA GLY A 273 14.11 5.15 3.00
C GLY A 273 14.50 4.38 4.27
N PHE A 274 14.44 3.05 4.26
CA PHE A 274 14.97 2.20 5.33
C PHE A 274 16.00 1.20 4.80
N LEU A 275 16.92 0.79 5.69
CA LEU A 275 17.65 -0.46 5.54
C LEU A 275 16.79 -1.58 6.17
N GLU A 276 16.53 -2.64 5.43
CA GLU A 276 15.71 -3.78 5.85
C GLU A 276 16.59 -5.02 6.02
N LEU A 277 16.69 -5.50 7.27
CA LEU A 277 17.48 -6.66 7.67
C LEU A 277 16.57 -7.87 7.89
N TYR A 278 16.81 -8.92 7.13
CA TYR A 278 16.06 -10.17 7.12
C TYR A 278 16.86 -11.32 7.73
N GLY A 279 16.30 -12.53 7.78
CA GLY A 279 16.99 -13.72 8.31
C GLY A 279 18.25 -14.12 7.52
N THR A 280 18.38 -13.66 6.27
CA THR A 280 19.57 -13.83 5.41
C THR A 280 20.64 -12.76 5.62
N SER A 281 20.30 -11.65 6.29
CA SER A 281 21.23 -10.53 6.52
C SER A 281 22.16 -10.84 7.68
N GLN A 282 23.44 -10.47 7.56
CA GLN A 282 24.44 -10.71 8.60
C GLN A 282 24.70 -9.44 9.40
N VAL A 283 24.96 -9.62 10.70
CA VAL A 283 25.39 -8.54 11.60
C VAL A 283 26.53 -9.06 12.47
N SER A 284 27.75 -8.56 12.24
CA SER A 284 28.91 -8.82 13.09
C SER A 284 29.20 -7.60 13.97
N ASP A 285 29.81 -7.85 15.12
CA ASP A 285 30.37 -6.80 15.96
C ASP A 285 31.73 -6.40 15.39
N VAL A 286 32.02 -5.09 15.35
CA VAL A 286 33.32 -4.57 14.91
C VAL A 286 34.28 -4.55 16.11
N ASN A 287 35.58 -4.73 15.87
CA ASN A 287 36.57 -4.81 16.94
C ASN A 287 36.50 -3.58 17.87
N SER A 288 36.64 -3.79 19.19
CA SER A 288 36.51 -2.74 20.22
C SER A 288 37.52 -1.60 20.07
N ASP A 289 38.65 -1.86 19.41
CA ASP A 289 39.71 -0.87 19.16
C ASP A 289 39.34 0.12 18.05
N GLN A 290 38.35 -0.20 17.21
CA GLN A 290 37.94 0.61 16.07
C GLN A 290 37.00 1.73 16.52
N LYS A 291 37.52 2.96 16.54
CA LYS A 291 36.77 4.15 16.96
C LYS A 291 36.09 4.80 15.75
N MET A 292 34.75 4.74 15.68
CA MET A 292 33.94 5.54 14.74
C MET A 292 33.49 6.85 15.40
N GLU A 293 33.96 7.99 14.90
CA GLU A 293 33.61 9.29 15.48
C GLU A 293 32.45 9.96 14.73
N ILE A 294 31.28 10.02 15.37
CA ILE A 294 30.07 10.62 14.80
C ILE A 294 29.80 11.98 15.43
N SER A 295 29.69 13.02 14.60
CA SER A 295 29.42 14.37 15.07
C SER A 295 28.13 14.47 15.90
N SER A 296 28.18 15.23 16.99
CA SER A 296 27.03 15.48 17.87
C SER A 296 25.82 16.03 17.11
N ARG A 297 26.06 16.85 16.08
CA ARG A 297 25.03 17.38 15.18
C ARG A 297 24.34 16.29 14.34
N LEU A 298 25.07 15.29 13.83
CA LEU A 298 24.44 14.17 13.12
C LEU A 298 23.57 13.32 14.07
N ILE A 299 24.04 13.09 15.30
CA ILE A 299 23.27 12.37 16.34
C ILE A 299 22.01 13.15 16.74
N GLN A 300 22.08 14.50 16.79
CA GLN A 300 20.91 15.35 17.02
C GLN A 300 19.94 15.27 15.84
N ASN A 301 20.41 15.39 14.60
CA ASN A 301 19.57 15.29 13.40
C ASN A 301 18.86 13.92 13.31
N ALA A 302 19.55 12.81 13.58
CA ALA A 302 18.97 11.46 13.63
C ALA A 302 17.93 11.22 14.76
N LYS A 303 17.84 12.17 15.70
CA LYS A 303 16.87 12.19 16.81
C LYS A 303 15.87 13.34 16.69
N ALA A 304 16.01 14.21 15.69
CA ALA A 304 15.12 15.33 15.47
C ALA A 304 13.72 14.85 15.09
N THR A 305 12.73 15.69 15.39
CA THR A 305 11.35 15.51 14.92
C THR A 305 11.12 16.49 13.78
N PRO A 306 10.75 16.04 12.57
CA PRO A 306 10.37 16.92 11.46
C PRO A 306 9.26 17.88 11.90
N LYS A 307 9.29 19.12 11.42
CA LYS A 307 8.25 20.10 11.73
C LYS A 307 7.01 19.82 10.90
N ILE A 308 5.82 19.99 11.49
CA ILE A 308 4.57 19.70 10.79
C ILE A 308 4.44 20.49 9.48
N ASN A 309 4.84 21.76 9.45
CA ASN A 309 4.86 22.53 8.20
C ASN A 309 5.79 21.93 7.12
N THR A 310 6.97 21.40 7.49
CA THR A 310 7.87 20.72 6.55
C THR A 310 7.28 19.42 6.00
N LEU A 311 6.40 18.74 6.75
CA LEU A 311 5.68 17.57 6.24
C LEU A 311 4.76 17.93 5.06
N TYR A 312 4.33 19.19 4.89
CA TYR A 312 3.55 19.61 3.71
C TYR A 312 4.40 19.79 2.44
N SER A 313 5.72 19.91 2.56
CA SER A 313 6.66 20.02 1.43
C SER A 313 7.31 18.68 1.04
N GLN A 314 7.25 17.65 1.90
CA GLN A 314 7.83 16.34 1.62
C GLN A 314 7.09 15.59 0.49
N LYS A 315 7.73 14.56 -0.08
CA LYS A 315 7.11 13.74 -1.12
C LYS A 315 6.06 12.79 -0.49
N PRO A 316 4.90 12.58 -1.11
CA PRO A 316 3.99 11.50 -0.71
C PRO A 316 4.71 10.14 -0.74
N GLY A 317 4.34 9.22 0.16
CA GLY A 317 5.03 7.94 0.38
C GLY A 317 6.31 8.05 1.22
N THR A 318 6.76 9.25 1.61
CA THR A 318 7.85 9.41 2.58
C THR A 318 7.43 8.90 3.97
N PHE A 319 8.35 8.23 4.66
CA PHE A 319 8.13 7.72 6.01
C PHE A 319 8.64 8.67 7.08
N VAL A 320 7.73 9.09 7.96
CA VAL A 320 7.97 10.03 9.05
C VAL A 320 8.17 9.27 10.36
N SER A 321 9.13 9.74 11.17
CA SER A 321 9.29 9.33 12.57
C SER A 321 9.56 10.59 13.41
N GLY A 322 8.94 10.72 14.58
CA GLY A 322 8.99 11.95 15.36
C GLY A 322 8.08 11.94 16.59
N ILE A 323 8.29 12.91 17.49
CA ILE A 323 7.56 13.04 18.75
C ILE A 323 6.67 14.28 18.71
N TYR A 324 5.36 14.07 18.61
CA TYR A 324 4.36 15.14 18.48
C TYR A 324 3.38 15.10 19.65
N GLN A 325 2.78 16.26 19.99
CA GLN A 325 1.72 16.31 20.99
C GLN A 325 0.38 15.99 20.34
N VAL A 326 -0.48 15.23 21.03
CA VAL A 326 -1.88 15.03 20.62
C VAL A 326 -2.67 16.28 20.99
N HIS A 327 -3.23 16.96 20.00
CA HIS A 327 -4.22 18.01 20.21
C HIS A 327 -5.61 17.40 20.42
N LYS A 328 -6.03 16.48 19.54
CA LYS A 328 -7.35 15.85 19.57
C LYS A 328 -7.29 14.34 19.31
N LYS A 329 -8.19 13.58 19.91
CA LYS A 329 -8.33 12.12 19.71
C LYS A 329 -9.77 11.76 19.36
N ASN A 330 -9.98 11.32 18.12
CA ASN A 330 -11.26 10.82 17.63
C ASN A 330 -11.18 9.29 17.43
N VAL A 331 -11.95 8.52 18.20
CA VAL A 331 -12.09 7.08 17.96
C VAL A 331 -13.17 6.87 16.90
N LEU A 332 -12.79 6.42 15.71
CA LEU A 332 -13.72 6.22 14.60
C LEU A 332 -14.32 4.81 14.61
N SER A 333 -13.54 3.82 15.05
CA SER A 333 -13.99 2.44 15.32
C SER A 333 -12.98 1.72 16.22
N GLU A 334 -13.27 0.48 16.63
CA GLU A 334 -12.32 -0.37 17.36
C GLU A 334 -10.96 -0.56 16.64
N HIS A 335 -10.93 -0.37 15.32
CA HIS A 335 -9.76 -0.61 14.47
C HIS A 335 -9.20 0.66 13.82
N ILE A 336 -9.81 1.83 14.05
CA ILE A 336 -9.35 3.11 13.51
C ILE A 336 -9.46 4.21 14.56
N ILE A 337 -8.32 4.82 14.91
CA ILE A 337 -8.24 6.06 15.69
C ILE A 337 -7.63 7.14 14.82
N LEU A 338 -8.24 8.32 14.83
CA LEU A 338 -7.73 9.53 14.23
C LEU A 338 -7.19 10.45 15.33
N TYR A 339 -5.89 10.70 15.33
CA TYR A 339 -5.27 11.72 16.17
C TYR A 339 -5.03 12.98 15.34
N GLU A 340 -5.40 14.15 15.86
CA GLU A 340 -4.83 15.41 15.40
C GLU A 340 -3.58 15.67 16.24
N ILE A 341 -2.41 15.69 15.63
CA ILE A 341 -1.15 16.03 16.30
C ILE A 341 -0.75 17.48 16.00
N GLN A 342 -0.06 18.12 16.94
CA GLN A 342 0.38 19.51 16.84
C GLN A 342 1.85 19.71 17.21
N ASP A 343 2.43 20.76 16.64
CA ASP A 343 3.65 21.42 17.07
C ASP A 343 3.51 22.94 16.90
N ASN A 344 4.59 23.70 17.11
CA ASN A 344 4.56 25.16 16.98
C ASN A 344 4.49 25.69 15.53
N THR A 345 4.35 24.80 14.53
CA THR A 345 4.31 25.13 13.10
C THR A 345 2.99 24.71 12.43
N GLY A 346 2.15 23.94 13.10
CA GLY A 346 0.84 23.56 12.60
C GLY A 346 0.25 22.32 13.27
N LYS A 347 -0.75 21.75 12.59
CA LYS A 347 -1.46 20.52 12.95
C LYS A 347 -1.51 19.59 11.74
N ILE A 348 -1.53 18.28 11.98
CA ILE A 348 -1.76 17.27 10.93
C ILE A 348 -2.52 16.07 11.50
N GLU A 349 -3.34 15.44 10.67
CA GLU A 349 -4.07 14.23 11.01
C GLU A 349 -3.19 12.98 10.92
N VAL A 350 -3.39 12.04 11.85
CA VAL A 350 -2.72 10.74 11.92
C VAL A 350 -3.77 9.65 12.05
N PHE A 351 -3.95 8.87 10.99
CA PHE A 351 -4.78 7.68 11.02
C PHE A 351 -3.97 6.48 11.54
N VAL A 352 -4.46 5.91 12.64
CA VAL A 352 -3.87 4.76 13.32
C VAL A 352 -4.81 3.57 13.19
N TYR A 353 -4.29 2.49 12.61
CA TYR A 353 -5.06 1.30 12.23
C TYR A 353 -4.68 0.06 13.05
N GLY A 354 -5.64 -0.85 13.21
CA GLY A 354 -5.42 -2.22 13.70
C GLY A 354 -4.77 -2.28 15.08
N ARG A 355 -3.68 -3.05 15.23
CA ARG A 355 -3.03 -3.30 16.54
C ARG A 355 -2.61 -2.04 17.31
N LEU A 356 -2.41 -0.92 16.62
CA LEU A 356 -1.97 0.34 17.23
C LEU A 356 -3.10 1.15 17.86
N THR A 357 -4.39 0.80 17.66
CA THR A 357 -5.51 1.46 18.35
C THR A 357 -5.60 1.11 19.82
N LYS A 358 -5.01 -0.01 20.24
CA LYS A 358 -5.05 -0.52 21.62
C LYS A 358 -4.15 0.22 22.62
N ILE A 359 -3.46 1.28 22.19
CA ILE A 359 -2.57 2.06 23.06
C ILE A 359 -3.36 3.06 23.92
N ASN A 360 -3.02 3.20 25.19
CA ASN A 360 -3.59 4.23 26.06
C ASN A 360 -2.89 5.57 25.80
N CYS A 361 -3.47 6.40 24.93
CA CYS A 361 -3.09 7.78 24.69
C CYS A 361 -4.31 8.68 24.86
N GLU A 362 -4.15 9.83 25.51
CA GLU A 362 -5.18 10.86 25.67
C GLU A 362 -4.71 12.20 25.09
N GLU A 363 -5.60 13.19 25.06
CA GLU A 363 -5.27 14.54 24.60
C GLU A 363 -4.25 15.20 25.53
N GLY A 364 -3.30 15.95 24.95
CA GLY A 364 -2.16 16.52 25.66
C GLY A 364 -0.95 15.57 25.86
N ASP A 365 -1.12 14.26 25.70
CA ASP A 365 0.01 13.30 25.65
C ASP A 365 0.91 13.56 24.44
N LYS A 366 2.11 12.95 24.43
CA LYS A 366 2.98 12.92 23.25
C LYS A 366 3.04 11.53 22.64
N LEU A 367 2.93 11.45 21.32
CA LEU A 367 3.14 10.24 20.53
C LEU A 367 4.53 10.28 19.90
N ASN A 368 5.37 9.30 20.23
CA ASN A 368 6.55 8.97 19.45
C ASN A 368 6.12 8.02 18.32
N LEU A 369 5.91 8.59 17.13
CA LEU A 369 5.55 7.90 15.90
C LEU A 369 6.83 7.38 15.23
N ILE A 370 6.82 6.12 14.77
CA ILE A 370 7.93 5.52 14.02
C ILE A 370 7.38 4.83 12.78
N CYS A 371 7.99 5.10 11.62
CA CYS A 371 7.64 4.50 10.33
C CYS A 371 6.16 4.75 9.94
N PHE A 372 5.71 6.01 9.94
CA PHE A 372 4.38 6.42 9.45
C PHE A 372 4.46 6.95 8.02
N GLU A 373 3.57 6.51 7.15
CA GLU A 373 3.54 6.96 5.75
C GLU A 373 2.81 8.30 5.61
N LEU A 374 3.37 9.23 4.84
CA LEU A 374 2.76 10.49 4.47
C LEU A 374 1.91 10.32 3.19
N SER A 375 0.61 10.56 3.25
CA SER A 375 -0.29 10.43 2.09
C SER A 375 -0.22 11.63 1.14
N THR A 376 -0.73 11.43 -0.08
CA THR A 376 -0.83 12.46 -1.12
C THR A 376 -1.87 13.53 -0.78
N ASP A 377 -3.15 13.15 -0.74
CA ASP A 377 -4.28 14.06 -0.54
C ASP A 377 -5.49 13.28 0.05
N PRO A 378 -6.18 13.77 1.11
CA PRO A 378 -5.67 14.79 2.04
C PRO A 378 -4.29 14.40 2.56
N ARG A 379 -3.47 15.40 2.89
CA ARG A 379 -2.13 15.16 3.43
C ARG A 379 -2.20 14.89 4.93
N GLN A 380 -2.00 13.63 5.28
CA GLN A 380 -2.11 13.06 6.62
C GLN A 380 -1.03 11.99 6.80
N LEU A 381 -0.75 11.61 8.04
CA LEU A 381 0.04 10.44 8.35
C LEU A 381 -0.85 9.21 8.46
N ARG A 382 -0.36 8.05 8.02
CA ARG A 382 -1.04 6.76 8.08
C ARG A 382 -0.14 5.70 8.68
N SER A 383 -0.64 4.92 9.63
CA SER A 383 0.10 3.76 10.15
C SER A 383 0.08 2.62 9.14
N VAL A 384 1.24 2.14 8.73
CA VAL A 384 1.42 0.92 7.93
C VAL A 384 1.73 -0.28 8.83
N ILE A 385 1.84 -1.47 8.23
CA ILE A 385 2.10 -2.73 8.95
C ILE A 385 3.34 -2.67 9.87
N HIS A 386 4.41 -1.98 9.45
CA HIS A 386 5.65 -1.81 10.21
C HIS A 386 5.64 -0.60 11.16
N SER A 387 4.57 0.20 11.25
CA SER A 387 4.53 1.36 12.13
C SER A 387 4.59 0.96 13.60
N PHE A 388 5.15 1.84 14.44
CA PHE A 388 5.19 1.68 15.88
C PHE A 388 4.89 3.01 16.57
N ILE A 389 4.17 2.94 17.70
CA ILE A 389 3.86 4.10 18.52
C ILE A 389 4.31 3.83 19.95
N LYS A 390 5.03 4.78 20.56
CA LYS A 390 5.26 4.84 22.01
C LYS A 390 4.61 6.10 22.58
N VAL A 391 3.65 5.92 23.47
CA VAL A 391 3.02 7.03 24.20
C VAL A 391 3.96 7.55 25.28
N ILE A 392 4.02 8.87 25.43
CA ILE A 392 4.79 9.60 26.45
C ILE A 392 3.79 10.49 27.19
N LYS A 393 3.37 10.02 28.38
CA LYS A 393 2.48 10.78 29.27
C LYS A 393 3.20 12.03 29.83
N PRO A 394 2.51 13.17 30.04
CA PRO A 394 3.08 14.30 30.75
C PRO A 394 3.38 13.90 32.21
N ARG A 395 4.41 14.49 32.81
CA ARG A 395 4.64 14.35 34.26
C ARG A 395 3.48 15.01 34.99
N LYS A 396 2.64 14.22 35.67
CA LYS A 396 1.72 14.75 36.68
C LYS A 396 2.58 15.28 37.83
N ASN A 397 2.72 16.60 37.94
CA ASN A 397 3.19 17.20 39.19
C ASN A 397 2.23 16.74 40.28
N LYS A 398 2.76 16.12 41.35
CA LYS A 398 1.96 15.80 42.53
C LYS A 398 1.45 17.12 43.09
N LYS A 399 0.19 17.49 42.84
CA LYS A 399 -0.50 18.43 43.70
C LYS A 399 -0.48 17.80 45.09
N GLN A 400 0.16 18.45 46.06
CA GLN A 400 -0.06 18.09 47.45
C GLN A 400 -1.57 18.15 47.70
N PRO A 401 -2.17 17.16 48.38
CA PRO A 401 -3.48 17.37 48.98
C PRO A 401 -3.33 18.55 49.96
N LEU A 402 -4.15 19.59 49.78
CA LEU A 402 -4.42 20.49 50.91
C LEU A 402 -5.20 19.66 51.92
N GLY A 403 -4.50 19.22 52.98
CA GLY A 403 -5.12 18.72 54.20
C GLY A 403 -5.75 19.88 54.98
N PRO A 404 -6.77 19.60 55.80
CA PRO A 404 -7.72 20.61 56.20
C PRO A 404 -7.21 21.52 57.32
N ASP A 405 -7.78 22.72 57.33
CA ASP A 405 -7.78 23.62 58.48
C ASP A 405 -8.68 23.03 59.58
N SER A 406 -8.12 22.80 60.77
CA SER A 406 -8.89 22.34 61.93
C SER A 406 -8.24 22.81 63.24
N HIS A 407 -8.71 23.96 63.71
CA HIS A 407 -8.76 24.41 65.12
C HIS A 407 -7.68 23.87 66.08
N MET A 408 -6.75 24.75 66.46
CA MET A 408 -6.25 24.80 67.84
C MET A 408 -6.99 25.93 68.55
N GLU A 409 -7.91 25.56 69.44
CA GLU A 409 -8.61 26.48 70.33
C GLU A 409 -7.69 26.84 71.50
N LEU A 410 -7.61 28.13 71.84
CA LEU A 410 -6.81 28.62 72.96
C LEU A 410 -7.59 28.49 74.27
N SER A 411 -6.89 28.14 75.35
CA SER A 411 -7.45 27.93 76.67
C SER A 411 -8.18 29.15 77.26
N LEU A 412 -9.27 28.86 77.98
CA LEU A 412 -9.66 29.55 79.22
C LEU A 412 -10.18 28.50 80.22
#